data_AF-A0A2E9M1V1-F1
#
_entry.id   AF-A0A2E9M1V1-F1
#
_cell.length_a   1.000
_cell.length_b   1.000
_cell.length_c   1.000
_cell.angle_alpha   90.00
_cell.angle_beta   90.00
_cell.angle_gamma   90.00
#
_symmetry.space_group_name_H-M   'P 1'
#
loop_
_entity.id
_entity.type
_entity.pdbx_description
1 polymer ?
#
loop_
_entity_poly.entity_id
_entity_poly.type
_entity_poly.pdbx_seq_one_letter_code
_entity_poly.pdbx_strand_id
1 'polypeptide(L)'
;MVSSILLIFLSSVSGAGGVNEQMSLEGTSIVSMDYEDYAHASKTFEIEIVLDSQASENGTKVIWVTQICINSGVCYPPENNEEWISEDGGKLIGSIDVDDDASYVNWRVKMNWSDGGEENFPESGFGWKVWSNCWFDGEKWGGMDDECNSEKDEHGGSLYLHLASFVSVIVVLVMFLLRKNNSQRK
;
A
#
# COMPACT_ATOMS: atom_id res chain seq x y z
N MET A 1 -1.42 -0.32 39.98
CA MET A 1 -1.97 -0.53 38.63
C MET A 1 -0.82 -0.37 37.65
N VAL A 2 -0.31 -1.48 37.11
CA VAL A 2 0.75 -1.45 36.10
C VAL A 2 0.02 -1.24 34.78
N SER A 3 0.16 -0.04 34.21
CA SER A 3 -0.41 0.29 32.90
C SER A 3 0.41 -0.46 31.84
N SER A 4 -0.12 -1.58 31.35
CA SER A 4 0.47 -2.33 30.25
C SER A 4 0.30 -1.49 28.97
N ILE A 5 1.38 -0.84 28.54
CA ILE A 5 1.46 -0.20 27.24
C ILE A 5 1.49 -1.33 26.20
N LEU A 6 0.38 -1.51 25.49
CA LEU A 6 0.29 -2.42 24.35
C LEU A 6 1.07 -1.81 23.18
N LEU A 7 2.31 -2.29 22.98
CA LEU A 7 3.12 -1.98 21.81
C LEU A 7 2.53 -2.74 20.61
N ILE A 8 1.78 -2.02 19.76
CA ILE A 8 1.33 -2.53 18.47
C ILE A 8 2.56 -2.53 17.55
N PHE A 9 3.12 -3.71 17.30
CA PHE A 9 4.14 -3.88 16.27
C PHE A 9 3.45 -3.75 14.91
N LEU A 10 3.66 -2.61 14.24
CA LEU A 10 3.35 -2.45 12.82
C LEU A 10 4.36 -3.32 12.05
N SER A 11 3.96 -4.54 11.69
CA SER A 11 4.69 -5.31 10.70
C SER A 11 4.59 -4.58 9.37
N SER A 12 5.65 -3.87 8.98
CA SER A 12 5.78 -3.31 7.63
C SER A 12 5.82 -4.47 6.64
N VAL A 13 4.68 -4.71 5.99
CA VAL A 13 4.63 -5.51 4.77
C VAL A 13 5.53 -4.81 3.76
N SER A 14 6.70 -5.39 3.51
CA SER A 14 7.64 -4.98 2.47
C SER A 14 7.02 -5.35 1.11
N GLY A 15 6.13 -4.49 0.62
CA GLY A 15 5.69 -4.45 -0.76
C GLY A 15 6.32 -3.25 -1.45
N ALA A 16 6.66 -3.38 -2.73
CA ALA A 16 7.06 -2.22 -3.51
C ALA A 16 5.83 -1.31 -3.71
N GLY A 17 5.97 -0.01 -3.44
CA GLY A 17 4.90 0.97 -3.69
C GLY A 17 4.36 0.89 -5.11
N GLY A 18 3.04 0.90 -5.25
CA GLY A 18 2.34 0.82 -6.53
C GLY A 18 2.26 -0.56 -7.18
N VAL A 19 2.65 -1.63 -6.48
CA VAL A 19 2.50 -3.01 -6.96
C VAL A 19 1.39 -3.69 -6.17
N ASN A 20 0.31 -4.07 -6.87
CA ASN A 20 -0.81 -4.79 -6.28
C ASN A 20 -0.36 -6.17 -5.77
N GLU A 21 -0.98 -6.63 -4.68
CA GLU A 21 -0.72 -7.94 -4.07
C GLU A 21 -1.99 -8.80 -4.18
N GLN A 22 -1.81 -10.09 -4.42
CA GLN A 22 -2.88 -11.07 -4.43
C GLN A 22 -2.34 -12.43 -3.94
N MET A 23 -3.15 -13.15 -3.16
CA MET A 23 -2.85 -14.52 -2.77
C MET A 23 -3.36 -15.52 -3.82
N SER A 24 -2.81 -16.73 -3.79
CA SER A 24 -3.35 -17.84 -4.58
C SER A 24 -4.74 -18.22 -4.06
N LEU A 25 -5.65 -18.53 -4.97
CA LEU A 25 -6.96 -19.11 -4.65
C LEU A 25 -6.91 -20.65 -4.52
N GLU A 26 -5.79 -21.27 -4.87
CA GLU A 26 -5.61 -22.72 -4.80
C GLU A 26 -5.81 -23.24 -3.37
N GLY A 27 -6.65 -24.26 -3.22
CA GLY A 27 -6.98 -24.84 -1.91
C GLY A 27 -8.02 -24.06 -1.12
N THR A 28 -8.55 -22.96 -1.66
CA THR A 28 -9.70 -22.24 -1.10
C THR A 28 -11.00 -22.64 -1.81
N SER A 29 -12.15 -22.30 -1.23
CA SER A 29 -13.45 -22.42 -1.91
C SER A 29 -13.82 -21.24 -2.81
N ILE A 30 -12.87 -20.31 -3.03
CA ILE A 30 -13.03 -19.18 -3.94
C ILE A 30 -12.59 -19.63 -5.33
N VAL A 31 -13.52 -19.62 -6.29
CA VAL A 31 -13.27 -19.98 -7.69
C VAL A 31 -12.64 -18.81 -8.44
N SER A 32 -13.17 -17.60 -8.23
CA SER A 32 -12.64 -16.38 -8.82
C SER A 32 -12.91 -15.18 -7.92
N MET A 33 -12.05 -14.18 -8.06
CA MET A 33 -12.21 -12.88 -7.43
C MET A 33 -11.88 -11.82 -8.49
N ASP A 34 -12.82 -10.91 -8.74
CA ASP A 34 -12.67 -9.79 -9.69
C ASP A 34 -12.78 -8.47 -8.95
N TYR A 35 -11.97 -7.50 -9.35
CA TYR A 35 -11.86 -6.18 -8.73
C TYR A 35 -11.07 -5.23 -9.63
N GLU A 36 -11.23 -3.92 -9.41
CA GLU A 36 -10.50 -2.91 -10.18
C GLU A 36 -9.00 -2.92 -9.87
N ASP A 37 -8.18 -2.61 -10.88
CA ASP A 37 -6.72 -2.53 -10.75
C ASP A 37 -6.25 -1.34 -9.87
N TYR A 38 -7.14 -0.38 -9.59
CA TYR A 38 -6.84 0.81 -8.81
C TYR A 38 -7.99 1.17 -7.88
N ALA A 39 -7.65 1.64 -6.68
CA ALA A 39 -8.61 2.27 -5.78
C ALA A 39 -8.72 3.76 -6.10
N HIS A 40 -9.84 4.20 -6.64
CA HIS A 40 -10.03 5.61 -6.98
C HIS A 40 -10.49 6.41 -5.77
N ALA A 41 -9.77 7.48 -5.43
CA ALA A 41 -10.11 8.38 -4.33
C ALA A 41 -11.56 8.91 -4.46
N SER A 42 -12.31 8.91 -3.35
CA SER A 42 -13.72 9.32 -3.32
C SER A 42 -14.64 8.57 -4.30
N LYS A 43 -14.28 7.33 -4.67
CA LYS A 43 -15.10 6.43 -5.49
C LYS A 43 -15.42 5.16 -4.73
N THR A 44 -16.42 4.45 -5.20
CA THR A 44 -16.76 3.12 -4.71
C THR A 44 -15.78 2.11 -5.31
N PHE A 45 -15.19 1.27 -4.47
CA PHE A 45 -14.39 0.11 -4.87
C PHE A 45 -15.22 -1.15 -4.66
N GLU A 46 -15.42 -1.90 -5.74
CA GLU A 46 -16.24 -3.11 -5.77
C GLU A 46 -15.37 -4.34 -5.96
N ILE A 47 -15.77 -5.43 -5.30
CA ILE A 47 -15.23 -6.76 -5.53
C ILE A 47 -16.35 -7.74 -5.85
N GLU A 48 -16.04 -8.72 -6.68
CA GLU A 48 -16.89 -9.87 -6.96
C GLU A 48 -16.16 -11.14 -6.54
N ILE A 49 -16.83 -11.98 -5.73
CA ILE A 49 -16.33 -13.29 -5.31
C ILE A 49 -17.28 -14.35 -5.84
N VAL A 50 -16.74 -15.37 -6.52
CA VAL A 50 -17.49 -16.56 -6.89
C VAL A 50 -17.01 -17.73 -6.06
N LEU A 51 -17.93 -18.38 -5.35
CA LEU A 51 -17.65 -19.59 -4.58
C LEU A 51 -17.87 -20.86 -5.40
N ASP A 52 -17.21 -21.94 -5.00
CA ASP A 52 -17.55 -23.26 -5.52
C ASP A 52 -18.98 -23.70 -5.11
N SER A 53 -19.53 -24.71 -5.80
CA SER A 53 -20.89 -25.20 -5.53
C SER A 53 -21.03 -25.80 -4.13
N GLN A 54 -19.98 -26.39 -3.57
CA GLN A 54 -20.02 -26.99 -2.25
C GLN A 54 -20.18 -25.92 -1.17
N ALA A 55 -19.44 -24.81 -1.29
CA ALA A 55 -19.48 -23.70 -0.35
C ALA A 55 -20.77 -22.86 -0.51
N SER A 56 -21.15 -22.54 -1.75
CA SER A 56 -22.34 -21.71 -2.02
C SER A 56 -23.66 -22.39 -1.67
N GLU A 57 -23.80 -23.71 -1.88
CA GLU A 57 -25.06 -24.43 -1.61
C GLU A 57 -25.22 -24.87 -0.15
N ASN A 58 -24.12 -25.00 0.62
CA ASN A 58 -24.17 -25.46 2.01
C ASN A 58 -24.28 -24.35 3.06
N GLY A 59 -24.61 -23.12 2.66
CA GLY A 59 -24.81 -22.02 3.61
C GLY A 59 -23.53 -21.49 4.26
N THR A 60 -22.39 -21.64 3.58
CA THR A 60 -21.13 -20.97 3.96
C THR A 60 -21.36 -19.45 3.93
N LYS A 61 -20.92 -18.75 4.97
CA LYS A 61 -20.96 -17.29 5.01
C LYS A 61 -19.58 -16.75 4.73
N VAL A 62 -19.51 -15.82 3.79
CA VAL A 62 -18.29 -15.07 3.46
C VAL A 62 -18.35 -13.75 4.19
N ILE A 63 -17.23 -13.30 4.74
CA ILE A 63 -17.04 -11.99 5.32
C ILE A 63 -15.83 -11.38 4.64
N TRP A 64 -16.03 -10.26 3.97
CA TRP A 64 -14.96 -9.47 3.39
C TRP A 64 -14.47 -8.46 4.44
N VAL A 65 -13.20 -8.57 4.81
CA VAL A 65 -12.58 -7.71 5.81
C VAL A 65 -11.62 -6.78 5.09
N THR A 66 -11.97 -5.50 5.02
CA THR A 66 -11.23 -4.46 4.30
C THR A 66 -10.49 -3.56 5.27
N GLN A 67 -9.41 -2.95 4.81
CA GLN A 67 -8.76 -1.84 5.48
C GLN A 67 -8.27 -0.83 4.44
N ILE A 68 -8.46 0.44 4.74
CA ILE A 68 -7.97 1.56 3.94
C ILE A 68 -6.77 2.16 4.67
N CYS A 69 -5.68 2.38 3.94
CA CYS A 69 -4.53 3.12 4.41
C CYS A 69 -4.36 4.37 3.57
N ILE A 70 -4.13 5.51 4.22
CA ILE A 70 -4.03 6.82 3.60
C ILE A 70 -2.58 7.25 3.40
N ASN A 71 -2.34 8.26 2.56
CA ASN A 71 -0.99 8.69 2.15
C ASN A 71 -0.13 9.19 3.32
N SER A 72 -0.73 9.59 4.44
CA SER A 72 0.03 9.89 5.67
C SER A 72 0.71 8.67 6.31
N GLY A 73 0.44 7.45 5.82
CA GLY A 73 0.93 6.19 6.38
C GLY A 73 0.06 5.63 7.52
N VAL A 74 -1.08 6.28 7.80
CA VAL A 74 -2.06 5.80 8.77
C VAL A 74 -3.03 4.83 8.10
N CYS A 75 -3.35 3.73 8.78
CA CYS A 75 -4.38 2.80 8.36
C CYS A 75 -5.58 2.87 9.31
N TYR A 76 -6.78 2.92 8.74
CA TYR A 76 -7.99 2.77 9.53
C TYR A 76 -8.12 1.34 10.07
N PRO A 77 -8.83 1.14 11.20
CA PRO A 77 -9.15 -0.19 11.68
C PRO A 77 -9.85 -1.01 10.58
N PRO A 78 -9.60 -2.32 10.48
CA PRO A 78 -10.28 -3.14 9.49
C PRO A 78 -11.78 -3.21 9.76
N GLU A 79 -12.57 -3.17 8.69
CA GLU A 79 -14.03 -3.24 8.73
C GLU A 79 -14.53 -4.49 8.01
N ASN A 80 -15.61 -5.07 8.52
CA ASN A 80 -16.28 -6.18 7.85
C ASN A 80 -17.36 -5.60 6.95
N ASN A 81 -17.55 -6.19 5.77
CA ASN A 81 -18.73 -5.87 4.98
C ASN A 81 -20.00 -6.26 5.77
N GLU A 82 -20.95 -5.33 5.86
CA GLU A 82 -22.21 -5.58 6.58
C GLU A 82 -23.21 -6.35 5.69
N GLU A 83 -23.11 -6.21 4.36
CA GLU A 83 -24.03 -6.81 3.38
C GLU A 83 -23.29 -7.31 2.13
N TRP A 84 -23.71 -8.47 1.62
CA TRP A 84 -23.34 -8.96 0.29
C TRP A 84 -24.56 -8.88 -0.61
N ILE A 85 -24.38 -8.38 -1.83
CA ILE A 85 -25.36 -8.60 -2.89
C ILE A 85 -25.08 -10.00 -3.45
N SER A 86 -25.94 -10.96 -3.14
CA SER A 86 -25.84 -12.31 -3.68
C SER A 86 -26.62 -12.41 -4.98
N GLU A 87 -25.95 -12.84 -6.05
CA GLU A 87 -26.58 -13.19 -7.33
C GLU A 87 -26.71 -14.72 -7.47
N ASP A 88 -27.41 -15.16 -8.52
CA ASP A 88 -27.54 -16.58 -8.85
C ASP A 88 -26.16 -17.26 -8.97
N GLY A 89 -26.03 -18.50 -8.48
CA GLY A 89 -24.84 -19.33 -8.70
C GLY A 89 -23.64 -19.09 -7.76
N GLY A 90 -23.85 -18.51 -6.58
CA GLY A 90 -22.77 -18.39 -5.57
C GLY A 90 -21.85 -17.19 -5.78
N LYS A 91 -22.32 -16.20 -6.55
CA LYS A 91 -21.65 -14.92 -6.78
C LYS A 91 -22.05 -13.91 -5.70
N LEU A 92 -21.04 -13.26 -5.12
CA LEU A 92 -21.17 -12.28 -4.05
C LEU A 92 -20.49 -10.98 -4.48
N ILE A 93 -21.23 -9.88 -4.46
CA ILE A 93 -20.72 -8.54 -4.78
C ILE A 93 -20.70 -7.71 -3.50
N GLY A 94 -19.54 -7.11 -3.22
CA GLY A 94 -19.33 -6.24 -2.07
C GLY A 94 -18.65 -4.95 -2.51
N SER A 95 -18.98 -3.85 -1.84
CA SER A 95 -18.38 -2.55 -2.14
C SER A 95 -18.07 -1.73 -0.89
N ILE A 96 -17.08 -0.84 -1.01
CA ILE A 96 -16.72 0.17 -0.01
C ILE A 96 -16.53 1.53 -0.67
N ASP A 97 -16.67 2.61 0.09
CA ASP A 97 -16.27 3.94 -0.36
C ASP A 97 -14.81 4.20 0.01
N VAL A 98 -14.01 4.56 -0.99
CA VAL A 98 -12.58 4.84 -0.83
C VAL A 98 -12.38 6.27 -0.34
N ASP A 99 -11.58 6.41 0.71
CA ASP A 99 -11.15 7.69 1.28
C ASP A 99 -10.47 8.60 0.23
N ASP A 100 -10.55 9.92 0.39
CA ASP A 100 -9.99 10.86 -0.57
C ASP A 100 -8.45 10.88 -0.57
N ASP A 101 -7.83 10.52 0.56
CA ASP A 101 -6.38 10.40 0.72
C ASP A 101 -5.90 8.93 0.74
N ALA A 102 -6.72 7.99 0.27
CA ALA A 102 -6.35 6.58 0.23
C ALA A 102 -5.05 6.36 -0.58
N SER A 103 -4.06 5.72 0.04
CA SER A 103 -2.86 5.19 -0.62
C SER A 103 -3.13 3.81 -1.21
N TYR A 104 -3.83 2.96 -0.46
CA TYR A 104 -4.26 1.65 -0.92
C TYR A 104 -5.44 1.11 -0.10
N VAL A 105 -6.12 0.14 -0.70
CA VAL A 105 -7.09 -0.74 -0.04
C VAL A 105 -6.48 -2.12 0.04
N ASN A 106 -6.52 -2.76 1.21
CA ASN A 106 -6.18 -4.16 1.37
C ASN A 106 -7.34 -4.93 1.98
N TRP A 107 -7.36 -6.24 1.78
CA TRP A 107 -8.41 -7.07 2.33
C TRP A 107 -8.02 -8.53 2.50
N ARG A 108 -8.84 -9.23 3.27
CA ARG A 108 -8.85 -10.67 3.43
C ARG A 108 -10.29 -11.17 3.39
N VAL A 109 -10.45 -12.47 3.16
CA VAL A 109 -11.75 -13.12 3.20
C VAL A 109 -11.79 -14.04 4.41
N LYS A 110 -12.85 -13.97 5.19
CA LYS A 110 -13.15 -14.93 6.25
C LYS A 110 -14.34 -15.79 5.81
N MET A 111 -14.21 -17.10 5.98
CA MET A 111 -15.31 -18.04 5.73
C MET A 111 -15.77 -18.65 7.04
N ASN A 112 -17.08 -18.61 7.25
CA ASN A 112 -17.77 -19.31 8.32
C ASN A 112 -18.55 -20.47 7.70
N TRP A 113 -18.03 -21.67 7.91
CA TRP A 113 -18.56 -22.93 7.39
C TRP A 113 -19.83 -23.34 8.13
N SER A 114 -20.65 -24.17 7.49
CA SER A 114 -21.93 -24.60 8.06
C SER A 114 -21.81 -25.60 9.21
N ASP A 115 -20.65 -26.26 9.34
CA ASP A 115 -20.31 -27.12 10.49
C ASP A 115 -19.80 -26.31 11.70
N GLY A 116 -19.70 -24.98 11.57
CA GLY A 116 -19.22 -24.07 12.61
C GLY A 116 -17.71 -23.79 12.55
N GLY A 117 -16.98 -24.35 11.58
CA GLY A 117 -15.59 -23.97 11.34
C GLY A 117 -15.46 -22.53 10.86
N GLU A 118 -14.37 -21.87 11.22
CA GLU A 118 -14.02 -20.53 10.71
C GLU A 118 -12.58 -20.53 10.18
N GLU A 119 -12.38 -19.90 9.03
CA GLU A 119 -11.07 -19.80 8.38
C GLU A 119 -10.87 -18.41 7.77
N ASN A 120 -9.63 -17.92 7.79
CA ASN A 120 -9.24 -16.70 7.10
C ASN A 120 -8.36 -17.04 5.90
N PHE A 121 -8.54 -16.30 4.82
CA PHE A 121 -7.74 -16.36 3.62
C PHE A 121 -7.08 -15.00 3.41
N PRO A 122 -5.77 -14.89 3.65
CA PRO A 122 -4.86 -15.90 4.20
C PRO A 122 -5.07 -16.08 5.72
N GLU A 123 -4.46 -17.12 6.30
CA GLU A 123 -4.57 -17.41 7.75
C GLU A 123 -4.16 -16.21 8.63
N SER A 124 -3.21 -15.39 8.16
CA SER A 124 -2.73 -14.20 8.85
C SER A 124 -2.49 -13.03 7.89
N GLY A 125 -2.78 -11.82 8.34
CA GLY A 125 -2.62 -10.60 7.54
C GLY A 125 -3.71 -10.42 6.49
N PHE A 126 -3.38 -9.68 5.43
CA PHE A 126 -4.23 -9.41 4.27
C PHE A 126 -3.70 -10.17 3.06
N GLY A 127 -4.62 -10.69 2.24
CA GLY A 127 -4.29 -11.50 1.06
C GLY A 127 -4.19 -10.69 -0.21
N TRP A 128 -4.84 -9.53 -0.23
CA TRP A 128 -4.94 -8.68 -1.39
C TRP A 128 -4.67 -7.23 -1.02
N LYS A 129 -4.13 -6.50 -1.99
CA LYS A 129 -3.89 -5.07 -1.91
C LYS A 129 -3.99 -4.47 -3.30
N VAL A 130 -4.76 -3.39 -3.41
CA VAL A 130 -4.84 -2.55 -4.60
C VAL A 130 -4.41 -1.14 -4.21
N TRP A 131 -3.41 -0.63 -4.92
CA TRP A 131 -2.95 0.74 -4.75
C TRP A 131 -3.93 1.72 -5.40
N SER A 132 -4.02 2.91 -4.84
CA SER A 132 -4.82 3.96 -5.46
C SER A 132 -4.22 4.40 -6.80
N ASN A 133 -4.96 5.16 -7.59
CA ASN A 133 -4.38 5.81 -8.79
C ASN A 133 -3.47 7.01 -8.44
N CYS A 134 -3.39 7.34 -7.15
CA CYS A 134 -2.62 8.40 -6.52
C CYS A 134 -2.20 7.88 -5.14
N TRP A 135 -0.92 7.58 -4.93
CA TRP A 135 -0.47 6.95 -3.69
C TRP A 135 0.90 7.43 -3.22
N PHE A 136 1.11 7.34 -1.91
CA PHE A 136 2.40 7.47 -1.24
C PHE A 136 2.73 6.20 -0.47
N ASP A 137 3.90 5.60 -0.71
CA ASP A 137 4.33 4.36 -0.07
C ASP A 137 5.12 4.56 1.24
N GLY A 138 5.29 5.82 1.66
CA GLY A 138 6.16 6.20 2.78
C GLY A 138 7.50 6.78 2.35
N GLU A 139 7.90 6.56 1.10
CA GLU A 139 9.18 7.04 0.55
C GLU A 139 8.99 7.90 -0.70
N LYS A 140 8.04 7.53 -1.58
CA LYS A 140 7.79 8.21 -2.85
C LYS A 140 6.30 8.27 -3.18
N TRP A 141 5.96 9.31 -3.94
CA TRP A 141 4.67 9.41 -4.60
C TRP A 141 4.66 8.60 -5.89
N GLY A 142 3.49 8.09 -6.24
CA GLY A 142 3.25 7.39 -7.47
C GLY A 142 1.77 7.36 -7.82
N GLY A 143 1.48 6.64 -8.90
CA GLY A 143 0.15 6.58 -9.49
C GLY A 143 0.12 7.17 -10.89
N MET A 144 -1.04 7.05 -11.52
CA MET A 144 -1.29 7.58 -12.86
C MET A 144 -1.93 8.96 -12.85
N ASP A 145 -2.41 9.43 -11.69
CA ASP A 145 -2.87 10.80 -11.52
C ASP A 145 -1.67 11.76 -11.46
N ASP A 146 -1.58 12.67 -12.42
CA ASP A 146 -0.48 13.62 -12.52
C ASP A 146 -0.50 14.66 -11.40
N GLU A 147 -1.68 14.95 -10.82
CA GLU A 147 -1.80 15.89 -9.69
C GLU A 147 -1.04 15.39 -8.45
N CYS A 148 -0.99 14.06 -8.28
CA CYS A 148 -0.29 13.41 -7.19
C CYS A 148 1.20 13.22 -7.44
N ASN A 149 1.59 13.24 -8.71
CA ASN A 149 2.98 13.12 -9.13
C ASN A 149 3.64 14.49 -9.34
N SER A 150 3.19 15.54 -8.67
CA SER A 150 3.71 16.91 -8.84
C SER A 150 5.20 17.07 -8.50
N GLU A 151 5.87 16.04 -7.97
CA GLU A 151 7.33 15.94 -7.89
C GLU A 151 8.02 15.47 -9.18
N LYS A 152 7.31 15.24 -10.30
CA LYS A 152 7.94 14.85 -11.58
C LYS A 152 8.81 15.93 -12.23
N ASP A 153 8.87 17.17 -11.73
CA ASP A 153 9.82 18.18 -12.19
C ASP A 153 10.22 19.19 -11.09
N GLU A 154 10.96 18.75 -10.07
CA GLU A 154 11.93 19.63 -9.40
C GLU A 154 13.35 19.10 -9.57
N HIS A 155 13.88 19.24 -10.78
CA HIS A 155 15.30 19.60 -10.94
C HIS A 155 15.57 20.95 -10.26
N GLY A 156 15.55 20.98 -8.93
CA GLY A 156 15.72 22.18 -8.11
C GLY A 156 16.45 21.95 -6.78
N GLY A 157 16.61 20.69 -6.33
CA GLY A 157 17.20 20.38 -5.01
C GLY A 157 18.64 19.84 -5.00
N SER A 158 19.19 19.41 -6.14
CA SER A 158 20.50 18.73 -6.21
C SER A 158 21.58 19.53 -6.95
N LEU A 159 21.66 20.85 -6.69
CA LEU A 159 22.81 21.65 -7.11
C LEU A 159 23.62 22.21 -5.94
N TYR A 160 23.03 22.27 -4.73
CA TYR A 160 23.69 22.86 -3.56
C TYR A 160 24.69 21.93 -2.86
N LEU A 161 24.55 20.60 -3.00
CA LEU A 161 25.49 19.65 -2.38
C LEU A 161 26.80 19.45 -3.18
N HIS A 162 26.83 19.78 -4.47
CA HIS A 162 28.05 19.65 -5.27
C HIS A 162 28.95 20.90 -5.28
N LEU A 163 28.43 22.08 -4.91
CA LEU A 163 29.25 23.31 -4.87
C LEU A 163 30.17 23.39 -3.64
N ALA A 164 29.88 22.67 -2.55
CA ALA A 164 30.75 22.61 -1.38
C ALA A 164 32.09 21.88 -1.65
N SER A 165 32.16 21.04 -2.71
CA SER A 165 33.36 20.29 -3.07
C SER A 165 34.38 21.10 -3.87
N PHE A 166 33.96 22.15 -4.59
CA PHE A 166 34.87 22.92 -5.45
C PHE A 166 35.58 24.08 -4.72
N VAL A 167 35.01 24.61 -3.63
CA VAL A 167 35.64 25.68 -2.85
C VAL A 167 36.93 25.20 -2.17
N SER A 168 36.92 23.96 -1.65
CA SER A 168 38.09 23.37 -0.98
C SER A 168 39.26 23.13 -1.93
N VAL A 169 38.99 22.69 -3.17
CA VAL A 169 40.05 22.51 -4.20
C VAL A 169 40.68 23.85 -4.60
N ILE A 170 39.88 24.90 -4.78
CA ILE A 170 40.39 26.23 -5.15
C ILE A 170 41.26 26.83 -4.02
N VAL A 171 40.85 26.70 -2.76
CA VAL A 171 41.63 27.21 -1.62
C VAL A 171 42.99 26.50 -1.51
N VAL A 172 43.04 25.18 -1.70
CA VAL A 172 44.29 24.42 -1.69
C VAL A 172 45.21 24.84 -2.84
N LEU A 173 44.66 25.05 -4.04
CA LEU A 173 45.44 25.46 -5.22
C LEU A 173 46.01 26.88 -5.06
N VAL A 174 45.22 27.82 -4.52
CA VAL A 174 45.67 29.19 -4.21
C VAL A 174 46.76 29.17 -3.14
N MET A 175 46.59 28.40 -2.06
CA MET A 175 47.61 28.25 -1.01
C MET A 175 48.91 27.64 -1.55
N PHE A 176 48.83 26.68 -2.47
CA PHE A 176 50.00 26.08 -3.10
C PHE A 176 50.76 27.08 -3.99
N LEU A 177 50.03 27.88 -4.78
CA LEU A 177 50.61 28.93 -5.62
C LEU A 177 51.25 30.06 -4.81
N LEU A 178 50.61 30.48 -3.71
CA LEU A 178 51.16 31.50 -2.79
C LEU A 178 52.42 30.98 -2.08
N ARG A 179 52.45 29.72 -1.66
CA ARG A 179 53.66 29.08 -1.09
C ARG A 179 54.81 29.02 -2.09
N LYS A 180 54.53 28.65 -3.35
CA LYS A 180 55.55 28.58 -4.41
C LYS A 180 56.15 29.97 -4.69
N ASN A 181 55.34 31.01 -4.75
CA ASN A 181 55.81 32.37 -5.02
C ASN A 181 56.70 32.92 -3.88
N ASN A 182 56.36 32.62 -2.61
CA ASN A 182 57.17 33.06 -1.47
C ASN A 182 58.49 32.28 -1.32
N SER A 183 58.56 31.04 -1.79
CA SER A 183 59.79 30.24 -1.81
C SER A 183 60.80 30.73 -2.87
N GLN A 184 60.31 31.34 -3.96
CA GLN A 184 61.15 31.89 -5.03
C GLN A 184 61.64 33.34 -4.76
N ARG A 185 61.20 33.96 -3.66
CA ARG A 185 61.58 35.34 -3.26
C ARG A 185 62.53 35.39 -2.05
N LYS A 186 63.06 34.26 -1.61
CA LYS A 186 64.09 34.17 -0.56
C LYS A 186 65.45 33.83 -1.15
#